data_AF-A0AAV7JKX2-F1
#
_entry.id   AF-A0AAV7JKX2-F1
#
_cell.length_a   1.000
_cell.length_b   1.000
_cell.length_c   1.000
_cell.angle_alpha   90.00
_cell.angle_beta   90.00
_cell.angle_gamma   90.00
#
_symmetry.space_group_name_H-M   'P 1'
#
loop_
_entity.id
_entity.type
_entity.pdbx_description
1 polymer ?
#
loop_
_entity_poly.entity_id
_entity_poly.type
_entity_poly.pdbx_seq_one_letter_code
_entity_poly.pdbx_strand_id
1 'polypeptide(L)'
;MISSLSKRWSSIVRLLPCSSSSAEVLFPIIKDVIRDVEACGLSVHVLCTDNYPMNVNIFKLFSPSRLLEHIVPHPMDSNRPLFLLFDFVHIIKLIRNNWLNQIDYNKTFTYPDFENIQVASTAVFEEIRELYKGDQHSVAKLAPRLTFKACWPSTLERQNVSLALRIFDESTAAALNVSYQSRYHTSRNSQTADFITIICNVWKLFNINTPNKGILHKDEFSVPLTYNDTRFMFLQRVVDWAECWRVMPDKRGKLSPQTSTSFRHSCIALPCIVNHLTGNCGYSYVLSSFLQNDPLEHHFGLYRMMSGAQYHISYCQVLETERRIKLSSILKLFSKKPVEDSISLKNFLESCSSSCDQDSHASFSLEMYLSAIQGYSGIELNKQILQSLSFIAGYSVHAYYKHSTKCQSCLLFLTENKEMEIEEPSDSEYRLIQIIDRGSLKWPSSDVIDAIITLWKVFSSIESQPSIFNNFITGPSRSILIQLTTSLIEDEQAEVWRVMCDECGTLMWDVLAKLLTATSNCLISNKIKNMNSQLPLKPCVENTRKLKKLKPN
;
A
#
# COMPACT_ATOMS: atom_id res chain seq x y z
N MET A 1 -22.09 -14.00 -4.51
CA MET A 1 -22.22 -13.15 -3.30
C MET A 1 -22.89 -11.86 -3.72
N ILE A 2 -23.66 -11.22 -2.84
CA ILE A 2 -24.08 -9.81 -3.02
C ILE A 2 -23.36 -8.94 -1.99
N SER A 3 -23.05 -7.71 -2.38
CA SER A 3 -22.43 -6.69 -1.52
C SER A 3 -23.24 -5.40 -1.64
N SER A 4 -23.46 -4.72 -0.51
CA SER A 4 -24.15 -3.44 -0.48
C SER A 4 -23.20 -2.31 -0.91
N LEU A 5 -23.71 -1.38 -1.73
CA LEU A 5 -22.98 -0.17 -2.13
C LEU A 5 -23.03 0.94 -1.07
N SER A 6 -24.01 0.89 -0.16
CA SER A 6 -24.25 1.93 0.86
C SER A 6 -23.72 1.56 2.24
N LYS A 7 -23.62 0.26 2.56
CA LYS A 7 -23.19 -0.23 3.87
C LYS A 7 -22.16 -1.34 3.70
N ARG A 8 -21.28 -1.50 4.70
CA ARG A 8 -20.36 -2.65 4.78
C ARG A 8 -21.12 -3.92 5.14
N TRP A 9 -21.82 -4.48 4.17
CA TRP A 9 -22.60 -5.69 4.30
C TRP A 9 -22.50 -6.52 3.02
N SER A 10 -22.25 -7.82 3.18
CA SER A 10 -22.24 -8.79 2.09
C SER A 10 -22.84 -10.11 2.54
N SER A 11 -23.37 -10.88 1.60
CA SER A 11 -24.00 -12.17 1.89
C SER A 11 -23.86 -13.16 0.73
N ILE A 12 -23.66 -14.44 1.08
CA ILE A 12 -23.68 -15.54 0.12
C ILE A 12 -25.14 -15.92 -0.19
N VAL A 13 -25.55 -15.60 -1.42
CA VAL A 13 -26.87 -15.94 -1.96
C VAL A 13 -26.91 -17.36 -2.52
N ARG A 14 -25.85 -17.77 -3.22
CA ARG A 14 -25.81 -19.07 -3.90
C ARG A 14 -24.40 -19.66 -3.86
N LEU A 15 -24.33 -20.97 -3.56
CA LEU A 15 -23.13 -21.80 -3.67
C LEU A 15 -23.45 -22.97 -4.59
N LEU A 16 -22.57 -23.25 -5.53
CA LEU A 16 -22.78 -24.30 -6.53
C LEU A 16 -21.52 -25.16 -6.63
N PRO A 17 -21.61 -26.50 -6.44
CA PRO A 17 -20.54 -27.39 -6.82
C PRO A 17 -20.43 -27.40 -8.35
N CYS A 18 -19.24 -27.21 -8.88
CA CYS A 18 -19.02 -27.23 -10.31
C CYS A 18 -17.81 -28.09 -10.67
N SER A 19 -18.02 -29.14 -11.45
CA SER A 19 -16.97 -30.04 -11.96
C SER A 19 -16.38 -29.53 -13.29
N SER A 20 -17.22 -28.96 -14.15
CA SER A 20 -16.87 -28.12 -15.30
C SER A 20 -18.11 -27.32 -15.70
N SER A 21 -18.02 -25.99 -15.69
CA SER A 21 -19.08 -25.11 -16.21
C SER A 21 -18.63 -24.52 -17.54
N SER A 22 -19.56 -24.41 -18.47
CA SER A 22 -19.42 -23.48 -19.59
C SER A 22 -20.11 -22.17 -19.25
N ALA A 23 -19.81 -21.10 -19.98
CA ALA A 23 -20.46 -19.80 -19.79
C ALA A 23 -21.99 -19.91 -19.97
N GLU A 24 -22.43 -20.75 -20.89
CA GLU A 24 -23.83 -21.01 -21.22
C GLU A 24 -24.60 -21.69 -20.08
N VAL A 25 -23.91 -22.48 -19.25
CA VAL A 25 -24.51 -23.11 -18.06
C VAL A 25 -24.59 -22.12 -16.90
N LEU A 26 -23.56 -21.30 -16.69
CA LEU A 26 -23.51 -20.39 -15.54
C LEU A 26 -24.33 -19.10 -15.76
N PHE A 27 -24.47 -18.64 -17.00
CA PHE A 27 -25.25 -17.45 -17.35
C PHE A 27 -26.72 -17.48 -16.85
N PRO A 28 -27.55 -18.51 -17.15
CA PRO A 28 -28.93 -18.54 -16.68
C PRO A 28 -29.02 -18.56 -15.15
N ILE A 29 -28.08 -19.23 -14.49
CA ILE A 29 -27.98 -19.27 -13.04
C ILE A 29 -27.72 -17.87 -12.46
N ILE A 30 -26.83 -17.08 -13.06
CA ILE A 30 -26.57 -15.70 -12.61
C ILE A 30 -27.82 -14.84 -12.81
N LYS A 31 -28.53 -14.99 -13.93
CA LYS A 31 -29.81 -14.29 -14.16
C LYS A 31 -30.87 -14.65 -13.11
N ASP A 32 -30.99 -15.93 -12.76
CA ASP A 32 -31.87 -16.38 -11.69
C ASP A 32 -31.50 -15.75 -10.35
N VAL A 33 -30.21 -15.69 -10.02
CA VAL A 33 -29.75 -15.03 -8.79
C VAL A 33 -30.11 -13.53 -8.78
N ILE A 34 -29.96 -12.82 -9.90
CA ILE A 34 -30.36 -11.41 -10.01
C ILE A 34 -31.87 -11.28 -9.77
N ARG A 35 -32.69 -12.12 -10.43
CA ARG A 35 -34.14 -12.15 -10.24
C ARG A 35 -34.52 -12.37 -8.78
N ASP A 36 -33.94 -13.38 -8.14
CA ASP A 36 -34.30 -13.76 -6.77
C ASP A 36 -33.88 -12.65 -5.77
N VAL A 37 -32.76 -11.96 -6.03
CA VAL A 37 -32.32 -10.80 -5.23
C VAL A 37 -33.26 -9.62 -5.42
N GLU A 38 -33.71 -9.33 -6.64
CA GLU A 38 -34.66 -8.25 -6.89
C GLU A 38 -36.06 -8.53 -6.34
N ALA A 39 -36.50 -9.80 -6.38
CA ALA A 39 -37.74 -10.23 -5.73
C ALA A 39 -37.72 -10.02 -4.21
N CYS A 40 -36.54 -9.97 -3.58
CA CYS A 40 -36.38 -9.62 -2.17
C CYS A 40 -36.44 -8.10 -1.89
N GLY A 41 -36.65 -7.25 -2.91
CA GLY A 41 -36.70 -5.80 -2.79
C GLY A 41 -35.33 -5.10 -2.82
N LEU A 42 -34.27 -5.80 -3.22
CA LEU A 42 -32.94 -5.20 -3.43
C LEU A 42 -32.76 -4.81 -4.90
N SER A 43 -32.00 -3.75 -5.16
CA SER A 43 -31.71 -3.29 -6.53
C SER A 43 -30.29 -3.69 -6.92
N VAL A 44 -30.15 -4.50 -7.98
CA VAL A 44 -28.84 -4.91 -8.50
C VAL A 44 -28.39 -3.92 -9.57
N HIS A 45 -27.26 -3.26 -9.34
CA HIS A 45 -26.70 -2.25 -10.26
C HIS A 45 -25.45 -2.74 -11.00
N VAL A 46 -24.59 -3.52 -10.34
CA VAL A 46 -23.26 -3.88 -10.87
C VAL A 46 -23.02 -5.38 -10.71
N LEU A 47 -22.54 -6.01 -11.78
CA LEU A 47 -21.99 -7.37 -11.76
C LEU A 47 -20.46 -7.27 -11.84
N CYS A 48 -19.77 -7.73 -10.79
CA CYS A 48 -18.32 -7.70 -10.68
C CYS A 48 -17.73 -9.11 -10.76
N THR A 49 -16.73 -9.33 -11.62
CA THR A 49 -16.05 -10.64 -11.79
C THR A 49 -14.55 -10.46 -11.99
N ASP A 50 -13.77 -11.52 -11.91
CA ASP A 50 -12.39 -11.49 -12.43
C ASP A 50 -12.38 -11.50 -13.98
N ASN A 51 -11.19 -11.37 -14.56
CA ASN A 51 -10.97 -11.42 -16.02
C ASN A 51 -10.72 -12.86 -16.53
N TYR A 52 -11.31 -13.87 -15.89
CA TYR A 52 -11.21 -15.24 -16.39
C TYR A 52 -12.03 -15.40 -17.69
N PRO A 53 -11.54 -16.12 -18.74
CA PRO A 53 -12.21 -16.19 -20.03
C PRO A 53 -13.69 -16.60 -19.99
N MET A 54 -14.06 -17.49 -19.08
CA MET A 54 -15.47 -17.87 -18.88
C MET A 54 -16.33 -16.68 -18.45
N ASN A 55 -15.83 -15.85 -17.52
CA ASN A 55 -16.54 -14.67 -17.03
C ASN A 55 -16.66 -13.59 -18.11
N VAL A 56 -15.63 -13.43 -18.94
CA VAL A 56 -15.69 -12.57 -20.14
C VAL A 56 -16.78 -13.04 -21.10
N ASN A 57 -16.90 -14.35 -21.33
CA ASN A 57 -17.96 -14.90 -22.17
C ASN A 57 -19.34 -14.71 -21.55
N ILE A 58 -19.48 -14.81 -20.22
CA ILE A 58 -20.73 -14.50 -19.53
C ILE A 58 -21.12 -13.03 -19.73
N PHE A 59 -20.16 -12.08 -19.65
CA PHE A 59 -20.44 -10.67 -19.94
C PHE A 59 -20.93 -10.47 -21.38
N LYS A 60 -20.31 -11.13 -22.35
CA LYS A 60 -20.82 -11.14 -23.74
C LYS A 60 -22.21 -11.75 -23.85
N LEU A 61 -22.54 -12.75 -23.04
CA LEU A 61 -23.88 -13.35 -23.04
C LEU A 61 -24.96 -12.41 -22.50
N PHE A 62 -24.61 -11.48 -21.61
CA PHE A 62 -25.50 -10.42 -21.15
C PHE A 62 -25.77 -9.36 -22.23
N SER A 63 -24.79 -9.10 -23.11
CA SER A 63 -24.94 -8.12 -24.17
C SER A 63 -25.85 -8.64 -25.31
N PRO A 64 -26.82 -7.83 -25.77
CA PRO A 64 -27.60 -8.14 -26.96
C PRO A 64 -26.73 -8.32 -28.22
N SER A 65 -25.64 -7.57 -28.35
CA SER A 65 -24.72 -7.62 -29.50
C SER A 65 -23.75 -8.80 -29.43
N ARG A 66 -23.74 -9.56 -28.31
CA ARG A 66 -22.75 -10.60 -27.99
C ARG A 66 -21.31 -10.08 -27.94
N LEU A 67 -21.13 -8.77 -27.82
CA LEU A 67 -19.83 -8.14 -27.62
C LEU A 67 -19.62 -7.81 -26.14
N LEU A 68 -18.37 -7.52 -25.79
CA LEU A 68 -18.03 -7.12 -24.44
C LEU A 68 -18.42 -5.65 -24.24
N GLU A 69 -19.55 -5.42 -23.60
CA GLU A 69 -20.08 -4.10 -23.26
C GLU A 69 -20.00 -3.86 -21.76
N HIS A 70 -19.73 -2.61 -21.35
CA HIS A 70 -19.64 -2.22 -19.94
C HIS A 70 -21.02 -1.89 -19.33
N ILE A 71 -22.02 -1.65 -20.17
CA ILE A 71 -23.42 -1.38 -19.81
C ILE A 71 -24.30 -2.25 -20.69
N VAL A 72 -25.25 -2.93 -20.09
CA VAL A 72 -26.26 -3.74 -20.77
C VAL A 72 -27.63 -3.45 -20.18
N PRO A 73 -28.74 -3.71 -20.89
CA PRO A 73 -30.08 -3.64 -20.30
C PRO A 73 -30.20 -4.60 -19.11
N HIS A 74 -30.79 -4.13 -18.01
CA HIS A 74 -30.94 -4.95 -16.81
C HIS A 74 -31.90 -6.13 -17.10
N PRO A 75 -31.56 -7.37 -16.70
CA PRO A 75 -32.31 -8.55 -17.12
C PRO A 75 -33.76 -8.60 -16.61
N MET A 76 -34.08 -7.88 -15.53
CA MET A 76 -35.42 -7.78 -14.94
C MET A 76 -36.18 -6.50 -15.33
N ASP A 77 -35.48 -5.49 -15.85
CA ASP A 77 -36.06 -4.20 -16.24
C ASP A 77 -35.22 -3.58 -17.35
N SER A 78 -35.70 -3.63 -18.59
CA SER A 78 -34.96 -3.13 -19.76
C SER A 78 -34.71 -1.63 -19.72
N ASN A 79 -35.42 -0.86 -18.90
CA ASN A 79 -35.23 0.59 -18.76
C ASN A 79 -34.09 0.94 -17.80
N ARG A 80 -33.60 -0.04 -17.03
CA ARG A 80 -32.47 0.14 -16.11
C ARG A 80 -31.19 -0.42 -16.71
N PRO A 81 -30.03 0.23 -16.48
CA PRO A 81 -28.75 -0.34 -16.84
C PRO A 81 -28.29 -1.38 -15.80
N LEU A 82 -27.63 -2.43 -16.27
CA LEU A 82 -26.75 -3.28 -15.48
C LEU A 82 -25.31 -3.02 -15.94
N PHE A 83 -24.43 -2.68 -14.99
CA PHE A 83 -23.02 -2.42 -15.28
C PHE A 83 -22.19 -3.69 -15.09
N LEU A 84 -21.32 -3.97 -16.06
CA LEU A 84 -20.42 -5.12 -16.03
C LEU A 84 -19.01 -4.61 -15.72
N LEU A 85 -18.40 -5.07 -14.63
CA LEU A 85 -17.11 -4.58 -14.14
C LEU A 85 -16.15 -5.73 -13.87
N PHE A 86 -14.88 -5.55 -14.24
CA PHE A 86 -13.82 -6.46 -13.82
C PHE A 86 -13.15 -5.96 -12.55
N ASP A 87 -12.86 -6.90 -11.64
CA ASP A 87 -12.18 -6.61 -10.38
C ASP A 87 -10.78 -6.05 -10.63
N PHE A 88 -10.59 -4.80 -10.24
CA PHE A 88 -9.37 -4.06 -10.46
C PHE A 88 -8.20 -4.59 -9.62
N VAL A 89 -8.47 -5.25 -8.47
CA VAL A 89 -7.47 -5.96 -7.67
C VAL A 89 -6.75 -7.02 -8.52
N HIS A 90 -7.51 -7.75 -9.36
CA HIS A 90 -6.95 -8.72 -10.28
C HIS A 90 -6.22 -8.05 -11.44
N ILE A 91 -6.77 -6.95 -11.99
CA ILE A 91 -6.13 -6.21 -13.09
C ILE A 91 -4.74 -5.71 -12.68
N ILE A 92 -4.56 -5.13 -11.50
CA ILE A 92 -3.24 -4.69 -11.03
C ILE A 92 -2.24 -5.85 -10.93
N LYS A 93 -2.69 -6.99 -10.38
CA LYS A 93 -1.85 -8.20 -10.35
C LYS A 93 -1.46 -8.64 -11.75
N LEU A 94 -2.38 -8.58 -12.71
CA LEU A 94 -2.12 -8.90 -14.10
C LEU A 94 -1.12 -7.94 -14.74
N ILE A 95 -1.26 -6.62 -14.56
CA ILE A 95 -0.31 -5.61 -15.06
C ILE A 95 1.10 -5.91 -14.54
N ARG A 96 1.27 -6.10 -13.23
CA ARG A 96 2.58 -6.50 -12.64
C ARG A 96 3.08 -7.81 -13.25
N ASN A 97 2.24 -8.84 -13.33
CA ASN A 97 2.65 -10.14 -13.83
C ASN A 97 3.04 -10.08 -15.31
N ASN A 98 2.36 -9.27 -16.11
CA ASN A 98 2.72 -9.00 -17.50
C ASN A 98 4.09 -8.33 -17.58
N TRP A 99 4.39 -7.38 -16.69
CA TRP A 99 5.69 -6.72 -16.62
C TRP A 99 6.81 -7.70 -16.28
N LEU A 100 6.62 -8.50 -15.22
CA LEU A 100 7.56 -9.54 -14.80
C LEU A 100 7.80 -10.63 -15.86
N ASN A 101 6.82 -10.86 -16.73
CA ASN A 101 6.88 -11.87 -17.78
C ASN A 101 7.39 -11.33 -19.12
N GLN A 102 7.80 -10.06 -19.20
CA GLN A 102 8.46 -9.56 -20.40
C GLN A 102 9.71 -10.40 -20.73
N ILE A 103 9.95 -10.61 -22.02
CA ILE A 103 10.93 -11.60 -22.49
C ILE A 103 12.36 -11.07 -22.34
N ASP A 104 12.55 -9.76 -22.54
CA ASP A 104 13.84 -9.12 -22.46
C ASP A 104 14.45 -9.24 -21.05
N TYR A 105 15.77 -9.09 -20.97
CA TYR A 105 16.52 -9.20 -19.72
C TYR A 105 16.03 -8.16 -18.68
N ASN A 106 15.85 -6.92 -19.13
CA ASN A 106 15.48 -5.76 -18.32
C ASN A 106 13.99 -5.75 -17.92
N LYS A 107 13.18 -6.65 -18.50
CA LYS A 107 11.72 -6.70 -18.32
C LYS A 107 11.08 -5.35 -18.64
N THR A 108 11.17 -4.96 -19.90
CA THR A 108 10.84 -3.62 -20.36
C THR A 108 9.42 -3.59 -20.92
N PHE A 109 8.61 -2.65 -20.44
CA PHE A 109 7.43 -2.19 -21.15
C PHE A 109 7.79 -1.01 -22.04
N THR A 110 7.23 -0.99 -23.25
CA THR A 110 7.28 0.14 -24.17
C THR A 110 5.86 0.63 -24.33
N TYR A 111 5.58 1.83 -23.84
CA TYR A 111 4.24 2.39 -23.72
C TYR A 111 4.21 3.82 -24.30
N PRO A 112 3.06 4.33 -24.78
CA PRO A 112 2.99 5.70 -25.28
C PRO A 112 3.16 6.68 -24.11
N ASP A 113 3.83 7.80 -24.33
CA ASP A 113 3.93 8.82 -23.30
C ASP A 113 2.53 9.36 -22.93
N PHE A 114 2.31 9.68 -21.66
CA PHE A 114 0.98 10.01 -21.17
C PHE A 114 0.56 11.45 -21.51
N GLU A 115 1.53 12.37 -21.67
CA GLU A 115 1.28 13.74 -22.11
C GLU A 115 1.31 13.84 -23.63
N ASN A 116 2.18 13.07 -24.29
CA ASN A 116 2.23 13.00 -25.74
C ASN A 116 2.23 11.55 -26.27
N ILE A 117 1.03 11.02 -26.52
CA ILE A 117 0.80 9.64 -26.99
C ILE A 117 1.52 9.24 -28.29
N GLN A 118 2.09 10.20 -29.04
CA GLN A 118 2.89 9.93 -30.24
C GLN A 118 4.34 9.55 -29.91
N VAL A 119 4.81 9.87 -28.70
CA VAL A 119 6.14 9.53 -28.21
C VAL A 119 6.06 8.19 -27.48
N ALA A 120 7.06 7.33 -27.67
CA ALA A 120 7.19 6.10 -26.91
C ALA A 120 8.10 6.31 -25.69
N SER A 121 7.64 5.86 -24.53
CA SER A 121 8.37 5.82 -23.26
C SER A 121 8.60 4.36 -22.84
N THR A 122 9.59 4.12 -21.97
CA THR A 122 9.94 2.78 -21.49
C THR A 122 9.86 2.68 -19.97
N ALA A 123 9.29 1.59 -19.48
CA ALA A 123 9.28 1.26 -18.06
C ALA A 123 10.07 -0.04 -17.84
N VAL A 124 11.17 0.06 -17.12
CA VAL A 124 12.15 -1.02 -16.95
C VAL A 124 12.03 -1.61 -15.56
N PHE A 125 11.61 -2.86 -15.44
CA PHE A 125 11.43 -3.47 -14.11
C PHE A 125 12.77 -3.65 -13.37
N GLU A 126 13.87 -3.84 -14.11
CA GLU A 126 15.19 -3.98 -13.47
C GLU A 126 15.61 -2.71 -12.72
N GLU A 127 15.14 -1.51 -13.10
CA GLU A 127 15.37 -0.28 -12.32
C GLU A 127 14.79 -0.39 -10.90
N ILE A 128 13.65 -1.07 -10.74
CA ILE A 128 13.02 -1.31 -9.44
C ILE A 128 13.85 -2.31 -8.61
N ARG A 129 14.47 -3.29 -9.28
CA ARG A 129 15.35 -4.26 -8.64
C ARG A 129 16.68 -3.63 -8.23
N GLU A 130 17.24 -2.76 -9.06
CA GLU A 130 18.42 -1.97 -8.74
C GLU A 130 18.16 -1.05 -7.54
N LEU A 131 17.01 -0.36 -7.53
CA LEU A 131 16.57 0.44 -6.39
C LEU A 131 16.52 -0.40 -5.11
N TYR A 132 15.90 -1.59 -5.16
CA TYR A 132 15.89 -2.49 -4.01
C TYR A 132 17.29 -2.92 -3.58
N LYS A 133 18.15 -3.34 -4.52
CA LYS A 133 19.53 -3.79 -4.21
C LYS A 133 20.36 -2.68 -3.56
N GLY A 134 20.18 -1.42 -3.99
CA GLY A 134 20.81 -0.26 -3.37
C GLY A 134 20.29 0.03 -1.96
N ASP A 135 19.00 -0.18 -1.72
CA ASP A 135 18.33 0.19 -0.47
C ASP A 135 18.29 -0.95 0.58
N GLN A 136 18.54 -2.21 0.19
CA GLN A 136 18.30 -3.38 1.05
C GLN A 136 19.16 -3.43 2.33
N HIS A 137 20.36 -2.85 2.30
CA HIS A 137 21.26 -2.77 3.46
C HIS A 137 21.15 -1.43 4.19
N SER A 138 20.53 -0.42 3.57
CA SER A 138 20.33 0.87 4.21
C SER A 138 19.29 0.79 5.32
N VAL A 139 19.58 1.51 6.41
CA VAL A 139 18.68 1.70 7.54
C VAL A 139 17.78 2.92 7.31
N ALA A 140 18.29 3.94 6.62
CA ALA A 140 17.54 5.08 6.10
C ALA A 140 17.10 4.76 4.66
N LYS A 141 15.89 4.22 4.52
CA LYS A 141 15.40 3.67 3.27
C LYS A 141 14.73 4.71 2.38
N LEU A 142 15.11 4.75 1.10
CA LEU A 142 14.41 5.54 0.08
C LEU A 142 13.06 4.92 -0.27
N ALA A 143 12.98 3.60 -0.38
CA ALA A 143 11.77 2.86 -0.76
C ALA A 143 11.38 1.86 0.35
N PRO A 144 10.92 2.34 1.52
CA PRO A 144 10.74 1.51 2.72
C PRO A 144 9.70 0.39 2.57
N ARG A 145 8.77 0.53 1.62
CA ARG A 145 7.72 -0.47 1.33
C ARG A 145 8.18 -1.54 0.34
N LEU A 146 9.24 -1.28 -0.43
CA LEU A 146 9.74 -2.20 -1.42
C LEU A 146 10.45 -3.37 -0.73
N THR A 147 10.18 -4.60 -1.19
CA THR A 147 10.70 -5.82 -0.54
C THR A 147 11.17 -6.81 -1.58
N PHE A 148 12.10 -7.70 -1.18
CA PHE A 148 12.59 -8.78 -2.04
C PHE A 148 11.46 -9.54 -2.74
N LYS A 149 10.43 -9.93 -1.98
CA LYS A 149 9.26 -10.67 -2.49
C LYS A 149 8.44 -9.89 -3.52
N ALA A 150 8.48 -8.56 -3.52
CA ALA A 150 7.83 -7.74 -4.54
C ALA A 150 8.64 -7.74 -5.85
N CYS A 151 9.97 -7.66 -5.74
CA CYS A 151 10.90 -7.63 -6.87
C CYS A 151 11.15 -9.02 -7.51
N TRP A 152 11.12 -10.08 -6.71
CA TRP A 152 11.29 -11.49 -7.13
C TRP A 152 10.20 -12.39 -6.52
N PRO A 153 8.92 -12.22 -6.91
CA PRO A 153 7.84 -13.04 -6.37
C PRO A 153 7.88 -14.46 -6.94
N SER A 154 7.70 -15.46 -6.06
CA SER A 154 7.36 -16.82 -6.46
C SER A 154 5.98 -16.91 -7.12
N THR A 155 5.65 -18.06 -7.72
CA THR A 155 4.35 -18.30 -8.37
C THR A 155 3.16 -18.06 -7.43
N LEU A 156 3.27 -18.45 -6.16
CA LEU A 156 2.24 -18.20 -5.15
C LEU A 156 2.17 -16.72 -4.76
N GLU A 157 3.32 -16.08 -4.57
CA GLU A 157 3.42 -14.65 -4.22
C GLU A 157 2.89 -13.73 -5.34
N ARG A 158 2.91 -14.17 -6.59
CA ARG A 158 2.24 -13.49 -7.72
C ARG A 158 0.72 -13.41 -7.55
N GLN A 159 0.09 -14.17 -6.65
CA GLN A 159 -1.33 -13.99 -6.33
C GLN A 159 -1.58 -12.93 -5.25
N ASN A 160 -0.53 -12.51 -4.54
CA ASN A 160 -0.64 -11.52 -3.48
C ASN A 160 -0.67 -10.10 -4.06
N VAL A 161 -1.79 -9.40 -3.89
CA VAL A 161 -1.96 -8.02 -4.35
C VAL A 161 -1.09 -7.05 -3.54
N SER A 162 -0.86 -7.29 -2.25
CA SER A 162 -0.04 -6.40 -1.42
C SER A 162 1.39 -6.27 -1.96
N LEU A 163 1.94 -7.34 -2.57
CA LEU A 163 3.25 -7.29 -3.21
C LEU A 163 3.22 -6.49 -4.52
N ALA A 164 2.12 -6.49 -5.26
CA ALA A 164 1.96 -5.60 -6.42
C ALA A 164 1.87 -4.13 -6.00
N LEU A 165 1.13 -3.85 -4.92
CA LEU A 165 0.97 -2.49 -4.42
C LEU A 165 2.26 -1.91 -3.83
N ARG A 166 3.23 -2.73 -3.42
CA ARG A 166 4.57 -2.27 -3.05
C ARG A 166 5.39 -1.77 -4.24
N ILE A 167 5.07 -2.24 -5.45
CA ILE A 167 5.68 -1.77 -6.70
C ILE A 167 4.95 -0.52 -7.17
N PHE A 168 3.61 -0.59 -7.23
CA PHE A 168 2.74 0.52 -7.60
C PHE A 168 2.45 1.45 -6.41
N ASP A 169 3.50 2.03 -5.84
CA ASP A 169 3.44 2.93 -4.69
C ASP A 169 4.12 4.26 -5.02
N GLU A 170 3.60 5.35 -4.44
CA GLU A 170 4.14 6.71 -4.63
C GLU A 170 5.57 6.83 -4.11
N SER A 171 5.87 6.17 -2.98
CA SER A 171 7.22 6.15 -2.41
C SER A 171 8.21 5.45 -3.33
N THR A 172 7.79 4.37 -4.01
CA THR A 172 8.62 3.67 -4.99
C THR A 172 8.87 4.55 -6.23
N ALA A 173 7.84 5.25 -6.74
CA ALA A 173 8.01 6.19 -7.85
C ALA A 173 8.93 7.37 -7.49
N ALA A 174 8.74 7.96 -6.31
CA ALA A 174 9.58 9.06 -5.83
C ALA A 174 11.04 8.62 -5.65
N ALA A 175 11.27 7.45 -5.06
CA ALA A 175 12.59 6.87 -4.90
C ALA A 175 13.30 6.57 -6.23
N LEU A 176 12.55 6.11 -7.24
CA LEU A 176 13.08 5.93 -8.61
C LEU A 176 13.49 7.27 -9.22
N ASN A 177 12.69 8.31 -9.08
CA ASN A 177 13.03 9.65 -9.58
C ASN A 177 14.30 10.19 -8.91
N VAL A 178 14.38 10.12 -7.58
CA VAL A 178 15.58 10.50 -6.83
C VAL A 178 16.81 9.73 -7.31
N SER A 179 16.70 8.40 -7.41
CA SER A 179 17.82 7.56 -7.82
C SER A 179 18.25 7.83 -9.26
N TYR A 180 17.30 8.04 -10.17
CA TYR A 180 17.56 8.32 -11.58
C TYR A 180 18.23 9.67 -11.78
N GLN A 181 17.68 10.73 -11.18
CA GLN A 181 18.20 12.09 -11.24
C GLN A 181 19.63 12.16 -10.69
N SER A 182 19.88 11.47 -9.57
CA SER A 182 21.22 11.39 -8.98
C SER A 182 22.22 10.61 -9.85
N ARG A 183 21.78 9.54 -10.53
CA ARG A 183 22.67 8.68 -11.34
C ARG A 183 23.05 9.34 -12.67
N TYR A 184 22.12 10.06 -13.28
CA TYR A 184 22.29 10.66 -14.61
C TYR A 184 22.52 12.18 -14.58
N HIS A 185 22.63 12.79 -13.39
CA HIS A 185 22.79 14.23 -13.20
C HIS A 185 21.79 15.04 -14.05
N THR A 186 20.51 14.67 -13.96
CA THR A 186 19.43 15.27 -14.75
C THR A 186 18.27 15.68 -13.85
N SER A 187 17.49 16.68 -14.26
CA SER A 187 16.21 17.04 -13.64
C SER A 187 15.05 16.17 -14.14
N ARG A 188 15.25 15.37 -15.18
CA ARG A 188 14.20 14.51 -15.76
C ARG A 188 13.79 13.39 -14.80
N ASN A 189 12.50 13.10 -14.78
CA ASN A 189 11.95 11.94 -14.09
C ASN A 189 12.26 10.65 -14.84
N SER A 190 12.27 9.53 -14.11
CA SER A 190 12.37 8.21 -14.71
C SER A 190 11.04 7.87 -15.38
N GLN A 191 11.11 7.42 -16.64
CA GLN A 191 9.94 6.91 -17.35
C GLN A 191 9.32 5.68 -16.65
N THR A 192 10.10 4.92 -15.87
CA THR A 192 9.57 3.85 -15.01
C THR A 192 8.74 4.42 -13.87
N ALA A 193 9.17 5.52 -13.26
CA ALA A 193 8.43 6.21 -12.21
C ALA A 193 7.13 6.83 -12.74
N ASP A 194 7.15 7.39 -13.96
CA ASP A 194 5.96 7.94 -14.62
C ASP A 194 4.91 6.84 -14.86
N PHE A 195 5.32 5.69 -15.38
CA PHE A 195 4.45 4.53 -15.54
C PHE A 195 3.83 4.08 -14.21
N ILE A 196 4.64 3.96 -13.16
CA ILE A 196 4.16 3.59 -11.82
C ILE A 196 3.14 4.61 -11.31
N THR A 197 3.39 5.90 -11.51
CA THR A 197 2.51 6.98 -11.06
C THR A 197 1.16 6.93 -11.77
N ILE A 198 1.12 6.69 -13.08
CA ILE A 198 -0.13 6.52 -13.84
C ILE A 198 -0.95 5.37 -13.24
N ILE A 199 -0.35 4.18 -13.10
CA ILE A 199 -1.04 3.01 -12.56
C ILE A 199 -1.47 3.22 -11.09
N CYS A 200 -0.66 3.91 -10.29
CA CYS A 200 -0.98 4.24 -8.90
C CYS A 200 -2.20 5.16 -8.80
N ASN A 201 -2.26 6.20 -9.65
CA ASN A 201 -3.40 7.13 -9.69
C ASN A 201 -4.69 6.43 -10.14
N VAL A 202 -4.61 5.54 -11.13
CA VAL A 202 -5.76 4.70 -11.50
C VAL A 202 -6.17 3.81 -10.32
N TRP A 203 -5.24 3.13 -9.66
CA TRP A 203 -5.55 2.29 -8.50
C TRP A 203 -6.28 3.04 -7.39
N LYS A 204 -5.83 4.26 -7.07
CA LYS A 204 -6.48 5.09 -6.05
C LYS A 204 -7.95 5.33 -6.36
N LEU A 205 -8.28 5.66 -7.62
CA LEU A 205 -9.66 5.84 -8.07
C LEU A 205 -10.51 4.58 -7.93
N PHE A 206 -9.94 3.40 -8.11
CA PHE A 206 -10.62 2.11 -7.95
C PHE A 206 -10.68 1.60 -6.51
N ASN A 207 -9.97 2.23 -5.56
CA ASN A 207 -9.85 1.74 -4.19
C ASN A 207 -10.09 2.84 -3.13
N ILE A 208 -11.12 3.65 -3.35
CA ILE A 208 -11.56 4.67 -2.39
C ILE A 208 -12.46 4.01 -1.35
N ASN A 209 -11.94 3.87 -0.12
CA ASN A 209 -12.55 3.06 0.93
C ASN A 209 -13.23 3.84 2.06
N THR A 210 -12.91 5.13 2.16
CA THR A 210 -13.34 6.00 3.27
C THR A 210 -13.53 7.42 2.74
N PRO A 211 -14.55 8.15 3.24
CA PRO A 211 -14.89 9.46 2.72
C PRO A 211 -13.80 10.51 2.99
N ASN A 212 -13.08 10.38 4.10
CA ASN A 212 -12.18 11.42 4.59
C ASN A 212 -10.72 11.22 4.17
N LYS A 213 -10.36 10.08 3.55
CA LYS A 213 -8.95 9.77 3.23
C LYS A 213 -8.33 10.80 2.29
N GLY A 214 -9.03 11.15 1.20
CA GLY A 214 -8.54 12.17 0.26
C GLY A 214 -8.33 13.53 0.92
N ILE A 215 -9.24 13.95 1.81
CA ILE A 215 -9.15 15.22 2.54
C ILE A 215 -7.96 15.21 3.50
N LEU A 216 -7.83 14.15 4.31
CA LEU A 216 -6.77 14.03 5.32
C LEU A 216 -5.36 13.99 4.70
N HIS A 217 -5.22 13.37 3.53
CA HIS A 217 -3.94 13.24 2.83
C HIS A 217 -3.74 14.30 1.73
N LYS A 218 -4.68 15.24 1.58
CA LYS A 218 -4.72 16.21 0.47
C LYS A 218 -4.52 15.55 -0.91
N ASP A 219 -5.07 14.36 -1.08
CA ASP A 219 -4.92 13.52 -2.28
C ASP A 219 -6.22 13.50 -3.07
N GLU A 220 -6.26 14.27 -4.16
CA GLU A 220 -7.44 14.41 -5.01
C GLU A 220 -7.93 13.07 -5.58
N PHE A 221 -7.02 12.16 -5.93
CA PHE A 221 -7.36 10.82 -6.46
C PHE A 221 -7.99 9.88 -5.41
N SER A 222 -7.94 10.24 -4.11
CA SER A 222 -8.50 9.46 -3.00
C SER A 222 -9.79 10.06 -2.42
N VAL A 223 -10.34 11.14 -3.00
CA VAL A 223 -11.63 11.74 -2.60
C VAL A 223 -12.81 10.94 -3.17
N PRO A 224 -13.93 10.73 -2.46
CA PRO A 224 -15.10 10.04 -3.00
C PRO A 224 -15.53 10.55 -4.38
N LEU A 225 -16.01 9.65 -5.24
CA LEU A 225 -16.39 9.99 -6.61
C LEU A 225 -17.81 10.55 -6.63
N THR A 226 -18.02 11.59 -7.42
CA THR A 226 -19.32 12.27 -7.53
C THR A 226 -19.79 12.37 -9.00
N TYR A 227 -20.96 12.96 -9.22
CA TYR A 227 -21.50 13.16 -10.56
C TYR A 227 -20.61 14.11 -11.37
N ASN A 228 -20.27 13.75 -12.62
CA ASN A 228 -19.42 14.54 -13.51
C ASN A 228 -18.07 14.96 -12.90
N ASP A 229 -17.45 14.03 -12.19
CA ASP A 229 -16.14 14.22 -11.57
C ASP A 229 -15.06 14.56 -12.61
N THR A 230 -14.23 15.57 -12.34
CA THR A 230 -13.14 16.00 -13.23
C THR A 230 -12.13 14.89 -13.49
N ARG A 231 -11.94 13.98 -12.53
CA ARG A 231 -11.03 12.84 -12.62
C ARG A 231 -11.49 11.80 -13.64
N PHE A 232 -12.74 11.87 -14.11
CA PHE A 232 -13.18 11.06 -15.25
C PHE A 232 -12.47 11.45 -16.55
N MET A 233 -12.01 12.70 -16.70
CA MET A 233 -11.16 13.11 -17.82
C MET A 233 -9.80 12.41 -17.78
N PHE A 234 -9.24 12.21 -16.57
CA PHE A 234 -8.04 11.40 -16.40
C PHE A 234 -8.28 9.94 -16.80
N LEU A 235 -9.38 9.32 -16.35
CA LEU A 235 -9.71 7.94 -16.77
C LEU A 235 -9.94 7.82 -18.27
N GLN A 236 -10.58 8.82 -18.90
CA GLN A 236 -10.74 8.85 -20.35
C GLN A 236 -9.38 8.95 -21.07
N ARG A 237 -8.47 9.80 -20.58
CA ARG A 237 -7.10 9.85 -21.10
C ARG A 237 -6.37 8.51 -20.94
N VAL A 238 -6.56 7.82 -19.81
CA VAL A 238 -6.02 6.46 -19.58
C VAL A 238 -6.59 5.45 -20.57
N VAL A 239 -7.87 5.56 -20.93
CA VAL A 239 -8.51 4.71 -21.95
C VAL A 239 -7.87 4.92 -23.32
N ASP A 240 -7.69 6.17 -23.73
CA ASP A 240 -7.08 6.52 -25.01
C ASP A 240 -5.60 6.08 -25.05
N TRP A 241 -4.87 6.35 -23.95
CA TRP A 241 -3.50 5.90 -23.75
C TRP A 241 -3.35 4.38 -23.84
N ALA A 242 -4.25 3.61 -23.20
CA ALA A 242 -4.23 2.16 -23.26
C ALA A 242 -4.56 1.61 -24.66
N GLU A 243 -5.40 2.32 -25.43
CA GLU A 243 -5.72 1.96 -26.80
C GLU A 243 -4.53 2.21 -27.74
N CYS A 244 -3.89 3.38 -27.63
CA CYS A 244 -2.63 3.67 -28.31
C CYS A 244 -1.58 2.60 -27.99
N TRP A 245 -1.42 2.25 -26.70
CA TRP A 245 -0.47 1.23 -26.27
C TRP A 245 -0.75 -0.12 -26.91
N ARG A 246 -2.03 -0.52 -27.03
CA ARG A 246 -2.45 -1.76 -27.68
C ARG A 246 -2.00 -1.80 -29.14
N VAL A 247 -2.22 -0.72 -29.89
CA VAL A 247 -2.00 -0.64 -31.34
C VAL A 247 -0.58 -0.23 -31.76
N MET A 248 0.31 0.10 -30.82
CA MET A 248 1.71 0.45 -31.16
C MET A 248 2.36 -0.58 -32.10
N PRO A 249 3.28 -0.19 -32.99
CA PRO A 249 3.89 -1.12 -33.95
C PRO A 249 4.81 -2.16 -33.28
N ASP A 250 5.49 -1.81 -32.18
CA ASP A 250 6.30 -2.78 -31.45
C ASP A 250 5.40 -3.84 -30.79
N LYS A 251 5.71 -5.12 -31.00
CA LYS A 251 4.97 -6.23 -30.38
C LYS A 251 5.53 -6.59 -29.00
N ARG A 252 6.71 -6.08 -28.64
CA ARG A 252 7.36 -6.33 -27.34
C ARG A 252 6.94 -5.26 -26.33
N GLY A 253 7.05 -5.58 -25.04
CA GLY A 253 6.87 -4.58 -23.98
C GLY A 253 5.42 -4.13 -23.77
N LYS A 254 4.43 -5.00 -23.98
CA LYS A 254 3.01 -4.67 -23.89
C LYS A 254 2.25 -5.52 -22.89
N LEU A 255 1.07 -5.03 -22.51
CA LEU A 255 0.05 -5.83 -21.84
C LEU A 255 -0.50 -6.89 -22.79
N SER A 256 -0.87 -8.04 -22.23
CA SER A 256 -1.59 -9.07 -22.95
C SER A 256 -2.93 -8.53 -23.44
N PRO A 257 -3.47 -9.04 -24.57
CA PRO A 257 -4.75 -8.59 -25.09
C PRO A 257 -5.88 -8.66 -24.07
N GLN A 258 -5.93 -9.72 -23.25
CA GLN A 258 -6.95 -9.85 -22.21
C GLN A 258 -6.78 -8.80 -21.11
N THR A 259 -5.55 -8.55 -20.66
CA THR A 259 -5.26 -7.57 -19.59
C THR A 259 -5.59 -6.16 -20.06
N SER A 260 -5.12 -5.78 -21.26
CA SER A 260 -5.40 -4.49 -21.90
C SER A 260 -6.91 -4.27 -22.06
N THR A 261 -7.65 -5.28 -22.55
CA THR A 261 -9.11 -5.20 -22.70
C THR A 261 -9.81 -5.00 -21.35
N SER A 262 -9.45 -5.77 -20.32
CA SER A 262 -10.07 -5.63 -18.98
C SER A 262 -9.75 -4.31 -18.30
N PHE A 263 -8.51 -3.82 -18.45
CA PHE A 263 -8.07 -2.54 -17.89
C PHE A 263 -8.86 -1.39 -18.53
N ARG A 264 -8.92 -1.36 -19.86
CA ARG A 264 -9.71 -0.39 -20.61
C ARG A 264 -11.19 -0.45 -20.25
N HIS A 265 -11.77 -1.66 -20.24
CA HIS A 265 -13.17 -1.89 -19.91
C HIS A 265 -13.53 -1.31 -18.54
N SER A 266 -12.75 -1.62 -17.49
CA SER A 266 -13.01 -1.10 -16.15
C SER A 266 -12.87 0.41 -16.07
N CYS A 267 -11.88 1.02 -16.75
CA CYS A 267 -11.70 2.48 -16.79
C CYS A 267 -12.87 3.21 -17.46
N ILE A 268 -13.54 2.60 -18.44
CA ILE A 268 -14.77 3.13 -19.05
C ILE A 268 -15.97 2.89 -18.13
N ALA A 269 -16.08 1.70 -17.54
CA ALA A 269 -17.22 1.32 -16.73
C ALA A 269 -17.39 2.17 -15.46
N LEU A 270 -16.28 2.49 -14.77
CA LEU A 270 -16.33 3.18 -13.48
C LEU A 270 -17.02 4.57 -13.55
N PRO A 271 -16.65 5.49 -14.47
CA PRO A 271 -17.37 6.76 -14.63
C PRO A 271 -18.86 6.58 -14.90
N CYS A 272 -19.24 5.63 -15.77
CA CYS A 272 -20.63 5.36 -16.09
C CYS A 272 -21.41 4.86 -14.86
N ILE A 273 -20.82 3.98 -14.06
CA ILE A 273 -21.40 3.49 -12.80
C ILE A 273 -21.63 4.66 -11.85
N VAL A 274 -20.61 5.50 -11.62
CA VAL A 274 -20.70 6.61 -10.66
C VAL A 274 -21.76 7.61 -11.09
N ASN A 275 -21.78 8.01 -12.36
CA ASN A 275 -22.76 8.97 -12.88
C ASN A 275 -24.19 8.44 -12.75
N HIS A 276 -24.42 7.15 -12.97
CA HIS A 276 -25.74 6.54 -12.77
C HIS A 276 -26.13 6.50 -11.29
N LEU A 277 -25.24 6.05 -10.40
CA LEU A 277 -25.56 5.96 -8.98
C LEU A 277 -25.84 7.33 -8.36
N THR A 278 -25.06 8.35 -8.74
CA THR A 278 -25.20 9.70 -8.18
C THR A 278 -26.34 10.48 -8.85
N GLY A 279 -26.49 10.39 -10.17
CA GLY A 279 -27.50 11.13 -10.92
C GLY A 279 -28.90 10.49 -10.90
N ASN A 280 -29.01 9.16 -10.98
CA ASN A 280 -30.29 8.47 -11.10
C ASN A 280 -30.72 7.76 -9.81
N CYS A 281 -29.78 7.31 -8.97
CA CYS A 281 -30.11 6.54 -7.76
C CYS A 281 -30.02 7.34 -6.45
N GLY A 282 -29.70 8.64 -6.50
CA GLY A 282 -29.70 9.55 -5.35
C GLY A 282 -28.52 9.37 -4.38
N TYR A 283 -27.43 8.73 -4.79
CA TYR A 283 -26.22 8.65 -3.95
C TYR A 283 -25.48 9.98 -3.97
N SER A 284 -25.11 10.52 -2.80
CA SER A 284 -24.33 11.77 -2.73
C SER A 284 -22.90 11.59 -3.24
N TYR A 285 -22.33 10.40 -3.03
CA TYR A 285 -20.99 10.03 -3.49
C TYR A 285 -20.88 8.51 -3.60
N VAL A 286 -19.85 8.03 -4.28
CA VAL A 286 -19.55 6.60 -4.44
C VAL A 286 -18.15 6.30 -3.90
N LEU A 287 -18.06 5.23 -3.12
CA LEU A 287 -16.80 4.63 -2.67
C LEU A 287 -16.49 3.43 -3.57
N SER A 288 -15.49 3.57 -4.43
CA SER A 288 -15.15 2.57 -5.44
C SER A 288 -14.64 1.25 -4.87
N SER A 289 -14.14 1.22 -3.62
CA SER A 289 -13.74 -0.04 -2.98
C SER A 289 -14.90 -1.03 -2.77
N PHE A 290 -16.16 -0.57 -2.85
CA PHE A 290 -17.34 -1.45 -2.78
C PHE A 290 -17.63 -2.15 -4.11
N LEU A 291 -16.95 -1.75 -5.20
CA LEU A 291 -17.05 -2.30 -6.54
C LEU A 291 -15.93 -3.33 -6.81
N GLN A 292 -15.64 -4.20 -5.84
CA GLN A 292 -14.53 -5.17 -5.87
C GLN A 292 -14.98 -6.53 -5.29
N ASN A 293 -14.22 -7.60 -5.57
CA ASN A 293 -14.52 -8.94 -5.06
C ASN A 293 -13.78 -9.29 -3.75
N ASP A 294 -13.12 -8.33 -3.11
CA ASP A 294 -12.45 -8.52 -1.81
C ASP A 294 -13.35 -9.16 -0.73
N PRO A 295 -14.64 -8.79 -0.58
CA PRO A 295 -15.52 -9.47 0.38
C PRO A 295 -15.68 -10.96 0.10
N LEU A 296 -15.65 -11.38 -1.17
CA LEU A 296 -15.74 -12.78 -1.58
C LEU A 296 -14.46 -13.54 -1.22
N GLU A 297 -13.29 -12.96 -1.52
CA GLU A 297 -11.99 -13.55 -1.18
C GLU A 297 -11.79 -13.67 0.33
N HIS A 298 -12.22 -12.66 1.10
CA HIS A 298 -12.23 -12.73 2.55
C HIS A 298 -13.07 -13.92 3.05
N HIS A 299 -14.23 -14.13 2.44
CA HIS A 299 -15.14 -15.24 2.78
C HIS A 299 -14.53 -16.61 2.44
N PHE A 300 -13.82 -16.74 1.32
CA PHE A 300 -13.03 -17.94 1.03
C PHE A 300 -11.91 -18.18 2.06
N GLY A 301 -11.28 -17.11 2.55
CA GLY A 301 -10.34 -17.17 3.68
C GLY A 301 -10.98 -17.73 4.94
N LEU A 302 -12.20 -17.29 5.28
CA LEU A 302 -12.97 -17.82 6.41
C LEU A 302 -13.23 -19.32 6.27
N TYR A 303 -13.64 -19.79 5.09
CA TYR A 303 -13.85 -21.22 4.83
C TYR A 303 -12.60 -22.06 5.13
N ARG A 304 -11.43 -21.60 4.68
CA ARG A 304 -10.16 -22.28 4.93
C ARG A 304 -9.78 -22.25 6.42
N MET A 305 -9.88 -21.09 7.06
CA MET A 305 -9.51 -20.93 8.47
C MET A 305 -10.36 -21.81 9.40
N MET A 306 -11.68 -21.81 9.22
CA MET A 306 -12.59 -22.61 10.06
C MET A 306 -12.56 -24.11 9.75
N SER A 307 -11.92 -24.50 8.65
CA SER A 307 -11.66 -25.90 8.28
C SER A 307 -10.23 -26.34 8.65
N GLY A 308 -9.61 -25.71 9.65
CA GLY A 308 -8.26 -26.06 10.14
C GLY A 308 -7.11 -25.42 9.35
N ALA A 309 -7.35 -24.25 8.74
CA ALA A 309 -6.37 -23.50 7.95
C ALA A 309 -5.77 -24.29 6.76
N GLN A 310 -6.54 -25.22 6.20
CA GLN A 310 -6.15 -25.99 5.03
C GLN A 310 -6.49 -25.24 3.74
N TYR A 311 -5.60 -25.30 2.75
CA TYR A 311 -5.86 -24.68 1.44
C TYR A 311 -6.92 -25.46 0.64
N HIS A 312 -6.81 -26.79 0.65
CA HIS A 312 -7.77 -27.68 0.01
C HIS A 312 -8.86 -28.06 1.02
N ILE A 313 -10.06 -27.55 0.79
CA ILE A 313 -11.24 -27.84 1.61
C ILE A 313 -12.28 -28.57 0.76
N SER A 314 -13.03 -29.48 1.39
CA SER A 314 -14.11 -30.23 0.73
C SER A 314 -15.37 -29.38 0.58
N TYR A 315 -16.23 -29.76 -0.37
CA TYR A 315 -17.54 -29.12 -0.53
C TYR A 315 -18.38 -29.17 0.76
N CYS A 316 -18.35 -30.30 1.49
CA CYS A 316 -19.06 -30.43 2.77
C CYS A 316 -18.54 -29.42 3.80
N GLN A 317 -17.21 -29.27 3.91
CA GLN A 317 -16.59 -28.29 4.81
C GLN A 317 -17.00 -26.85 4.47
N VAL A 318 -17.10 -26.52 3.17
CA VAL A 318 -17.60 -25.21 2.72
C VAL A 318 -19.04 -24.99 3.19
N LEU A 319 -19.93 -25.96 3.00
CA LEU A 319 -21.33 -25.84 3.42
C LEU A 319 -21.49 -25.76 4.94
N GLU A 320 -20.79 -26.60 5.69
CA GLU A 320 -20.80 -26.58 7.16
C GLU A 320 -20.29 -25.25 7.70
N THR A 321 -19.19 -24.75 7.12
CA THR A 321 -18.63 -23.47 7.51
C THR A 321 -19.58 -22.32 7.17
N GLU A 322 -20.21 -22.35 5.99
CA GLU A 322 -21.22 -21.36 5.62
C GLU A 322 -22.39 -21.33 6.61
N ARG A 323 -22.90 -22.50 7.01
CA ARG A 323 -23.94 -22.60 8.03
C ARG A 323 -23.47 -21.98 9.36
N ARG A 324 -22.24 -22.25 9.77
CA ARG A 324 -21.66 -21.66 11.00
C ARG A 324 -21.52 -20.15 10.91
N ILE A 325 -21.07 -19.59 9.78
CA ILE A 325 -20.98 -18.13 9.58
C ILE A 325 -22.36 -17.49 9.67
N LYS A 326 -23.36 -18.05 8.97
CA LYS A 326 -24.74 -17.54 9.00
C LYS A 326 -25.32 -17.58 10.41
N LEU A 327 -25.19 -18.72 11.11
CA LEU A 327 -25.64 -18.85 12.51
C LEU A 327 -24.93 -17.86 13.43
N SER A 328 -23.61 -17.72 13.32
CA SER A 328 -22.86 -16.75 14.14
C SER A 328 -23.28 -15.31 13.87
N SER A 329 -23.52 -14.95 12.61
CA SER A 329 -24.02 -13.62 12.23
C SER A 329 -25.39 -13.34 12.86
N ILE A 330 -26.30 -14.31 12.80
CA ILE A 330 -27.63 -14.23 13.42
C ILE A 330 -27.52 -14.12 14.94
N LEU A 331 -26.70 -14.95 15.60
CA LEU A 331 -26.49 -14.91 17.05
C LEU A 331 -25.87 -13.59 17.52
N LYS A 332 -24.93 -13.01 16.77
CA LYS A 332 -24.37 -11.67 17.05
C LYS A 332 -25.42 -10.56 16.92
N LEU A 333 -26.41 -10.71 16.04
CA LEU A 333 -27.54 -9.78 15.97
C LEU A 333 -28.43 -9.89 17.22
N PHE A 334 -28.61 -11.09 17.76
CA PHE A 334 -29.35 -11.32 19.01
C PHE A 334 -28.59 -10.89 20.27
N SER A 335 -27.25 -11.02 20.30
CA SER A 335 -26.40 -10.58 21.43
C SER A 335 -26.14 -9.07 21.46
N LYS A 336 -26.60 -8.31 20.46
CA LYS A 336 -26.63 -6.84 20.47
C LYS A 336 -27.83 -6.26 21.24
N LYS A 337 -28.74 -7.10 21.75
CA LYS A 337 -29.50 -6.74 22.95
C LYS A 337 -28.49 -6.58 24.10
N PRO A 338 -28.62 -5.57 24.97
CA PRO A 338 -27.62 -5.33 26.00
C PRO A 338 -27.61 -6.55 26.93
N VAL A 339 -26.61 -7.41 26.76
CA VAL A 339 -26.16 -8.30 27.81
C VAL A 339 -25.16 -7.45 28.57
N GLU A 340 -25.48 -7.12 29.82
CA GLU A 340 -24.74 -6.18 30.68
C GLU A 340 -23.27 -6.58 30.93
N ASP A 341 -22.85 -7.77 30.49
CA ASP A 341 -21.53 -8.36 30.79
C ASP A 341 -20.68 -8.66 29.55
N SER A 342 -20.55 -7.72 28.60
CA SER A 342 -19.50 -7.85 27.59
C SER A 342 -18.13 -7.50 28.18
N ILE A 343 -17.34 -8.53 28.50
CA ILE A 343 -15.95 -8.38 28.94
C ILE A 343 -15.17 -7.56 27.89
N SER A 344 -14.85 -6.32 28.24
CA SER A 344 -14.02 -5.44 27.43
C SER A 344 -12.59 -5.97 27.42
N LEU A 345 -12.14 -6.49 26.27
CA LEU A 345 -10.73 -6.83 25.99
C LEU A 345 -9.78 -5.65 26.26
N LYS A 346 -10.31 -4.41 26.22
CA LYS A 346 -9.59 -3.18 26.57
C LYS A 346 -9.22 -3.14 28.05
N ASN A 347 -10.14 -3.54 28.93
CA ASN A 347 -9.92 -3.54 30.38
C ASN A 347 -8.94 -4.65 30.79
N PHE A 348 -8.94 -5.78 30.07
CA PHE A 348 -7.95 -6.85 30.25
C PHE A 348 -6.55 -6.39 29.81
N LEU A 349 -6.42 -5.71 28.68
CA LEU A 349 -5.14 -5.16 28.21
C LEU A 349 -4.62 -4.01 29.08
N GLU A 350 -5.51 -3.17 29.63
CA GLU A 350 -5.15 -2.13 30.61
C GLU A 350 -4.63 -2.75 31.92
N SER A 351 -5.18 -3.89 32.36
CA SER A 351 -4.66 -4.61 33.54
C SER A 351 -3.29 -5.27 33.33
N CYS A 352 -2.88 -5.51 32.07
CA CYS A 352 -1.57 -6.05 31.72
C CYS A 352 -0.52 -4.98 31.37
N SER A 353 -0.93 -3.72 31.20
CA SER A 353 -0.01 -2.61 30.87
C SER A 353 0.47 -1.86 32.11
N SER A 354 -0.17 -2.04 33.27
CA SER A 354 0.33 -1.52 34.55
C SER A 354 1.59 -2.23 35.08
N SER A 355 2.16 -3.18 34.34
CA SER A 355 3.40 -3.88 34.70
C SER A 355 4.60 -3.62 33.77
N CYS A 356 4.50 -2.68 32.81
CA CYS A 356 5.61 -2.40 31.87
C CYS A 356 6.22 -0.99 31.94
N ASP A 357 5.76 -0.09 32.80
CA ASP A 357 6.28 1.29 32.89
C ASP A 357 7.16 1.54 34.14
N GLN A 358 7.91 0.53 34.58
CA GLN A 358 9.05 0.74 35.48
C GLN A 358 10.32 0.35 34.74
N ASP A 359 10.80 1.27 33.88
CA ASP A 359 12.20 1.29 33.45
C ASP A 359 13.07 1.52 34.70
N SER A 360 13.46 0.42 35.35
CA SER A 360 14.48 0.44 36.39
C SER A 360 15.77 0.97 35.79
N HIS A 361 16.34 2.00 36.39
CA HIS A 361 17.68 2.52 36.14
C HIS A 361 18.73 1.42 36.36
N ALA A 362 18.93 0.55 35.37
CA ALA A 362 20.14 -0.23 35.25
C ALA A 362 21.23 0.72 34.75
N SER A 363 22.22 1.00 35.60
CA SER A 363 23.46 1.67 35.21
C SER A 363 24.16 0.85 34.13
N PHE A 364 23.86 1.13 32.87
CA PHE A 364 24.55 0.55 31.73
C PHE A 364 25.92 1.23 31.60
N SER A 365 26.98 0.45 31.42
CA SER A 365 28.29 1.00 31.09
C SER A 365 28.26 1.59 29.68
N LEU A 366 28.11 2.92 29.61
CA LEU A 366 28.19 3.73 28.39
C LEU A 366 29.60 3.73 27.78
N GLU A 367 30.63 3.43 28.59
CA GLU A 367 32.04 3.43 28.18
C GLU A 367 32.32 2.52 26.97
N MET A 368 31.66 1.35 26.93
CA MET A 368 31.78 0.43 25.79
C MET A 368 31.25 1.04 24.48
N TYR A 369 30.21 1.87 24.54
CA TYR A 369 29.63 2.50 23.35
C TYR A 369 30.36 3.80 22.97
N LEU A 370 30.86 4.55 23.95
CA LEU A 370 31.65 5.75 23.70
C LEU A 370 32.93 5.44 22.91
N SER A 371 33.60 4.32 23.21
CA SER A 371 34.75 3.87 22.41
C SER A 371 34.37 3.46 20.99
N ALA A 372 33.16 2.95 20.78
CA ALA A 372 32.66 2.58 19.44
C ALA A 372 32.41 3.78 18.52
N ILE A 373 32.21 4.97 19.09
CA ILE A 373 31.78 6.19 18.40
C ILE A 373 32.96 7.12 18.08
N GLN A 374 34.19 6.82 18.53
CA GLN A 374 35.37 7.69 18.34
C GLN A 374 35.73 8.06 16.88
N GLY A 375 35.09 7.44 15.87
CA GLY A 375 35.24 7.78 14.45
C GLY A 375 33.94 8.18 13.74
N TYR A 376 32.87 8.52 14.46
CA TYR A 376 31.55 8.78 13.87
C TYR A 376 31.53 9.97 12.90
N SER A 377 32.39 10.97 13.13
CA SER A 377 32.53 12.16 12.29
C SER A 377 33.07 11.84 10.89
N GLY A 378 33.85 10.76 10.74
CA GLY A 378 34.41 10.31 9.47
C GLY A 378 33.45 9.50 8.59
N ILE A 379 32.21 9.25 9.04
CA ILE A 379 31.22 8.52 8.25
C ILE A 379 30.69 9.43 7.13
N GLU A 380 31.06 9.11 5.90
CA GLU A 380 30.58 9.80 4.70
C GLU A 380 29.09 9.54 4.48
N LEU A 381 28.37 10.63 4.18
CA LEU A 381 26.93 10.61 3.96
C LEU A 381 26.65 10.76 2.47
N ASN A 382 26.11 9.72 1.85
CA ASN A 382 25.66 9.82 0.47
C ASN A 382 24.36 10.66 0.42
N LYS A 383 24.24 11.49 -0.61
CA LYS A 383 23.05 12.26 -0.97
C LYS A 383 21.72 11.51 -0.86
N GLN A 384 21.66 10.24 -1.27
CA GLN A 384 20.44 9.42 -1.17
C GLN A 384 20.02 9.16 0.29
N ILE A 385 21.01 8.94 1.17
CA ILE A 385 20.78 8.78 2.60
C ILE A 385 20.35 10.11 3.21
N LEU A 386 20.98 11.22 2.83
CA LEU A 386 20.61 12.56 3.28
C LEU A 386 19.14 12.87 3.00
N GLN A 387 18.67 12.59 1.78
CA GLN A 387 17.27 12.82 1.40
C GLN A 387 16.30 11.90 2.16
N SER A 388 16.71 10.67 2.47
CA SER A 388 15.92 9.75 3.29
C SER A 388 15.85 10.20 4.76
N LEU A 389 16.97 10.68 5.31
CA LEU A 389 17.03 11.22 6.67
C LEU A 389 16.22 12.51 6.80
N SER A 390 16.27 13.39 5.80
CA SER A 390 15.43 14.60 5.75
C SER A 390 13.94 14.25 5.78
N PHE A 391 13.54 13.21 5.03
CA PHE A 391 12.15 12.71 5.08
C PHE A 391 11.79 12.11 6.45
N ILE A 392 12.69 11.36 7.08
CA ILE A 392 12.51 10.83 8.44
C ILE A 392 12.42 11.98 9.46
N ALA A 393 13.21 13.04 9.28
CA ALA A 393 13.17 14.24 10.10
C ALA A 393 11.80 14.93 10.05
N GLY A 394 11.25 15.11 8.85
CA GLY A 394 9.88 15.61 8.68
C GLY A 394 8.83 14.72 9.38
N TYR A 395 9.00 13.39 9.32
CA TYR A 395 8.14 12.45 10.06
C TYR A 395 8.29 12.59 11.58
N SER A 396 9.52 12.76 12.10
CA SER A 396 9.78 12.95 13.53
C SER A 396 9.13 14.22 14.07
N VAL A 397 9.19 15.33 13.31
CA VAL A 397 8.48 16.58 13.63
C VAL A 397 6.96 16.35 13.63
N HIS A 398 6.42 15.65 12.64
CA HIS A 398 5.00 15.29 12.60
C HIS A 398 4.58 14.44 13.80
N ALA A 399 5.37 13.43 14.17
CA ALA A 399 5.10 12.55 15.30
C ALA A 399 5.09 13.32 16.62
N TYR A 400 6.04 14.24 16.81
CA TYR A 400 6.07 15.14 17.96
C TYR A 400 4.80 16.00 18.02
N TYR A 401 4.46 16.70 16.93
CA TYR A 401 3.30 17.59 16.87
C TYR A 401 1.97 16.86 17.09
N LYS A 402 1.87 15.62 16.62
CA LYS A 402 0.67 14.79 16.78
C LYS A 402 0.48 14.29 18.22
N HIS A 403 1.56 13.96 18.92
CA HIS A 403 1.50 13.22 20.18
C HIS A 403 1.88 14.01 21.44
N SER A 404 2.62 15.12 21.33
CA SER A 404 3.12 15.88 22.48
C SER A 404 2.40 17.19 22.70
N THR A 405 2.54 18.14 21.77
CA THR A 405 1.97 19.49 21.90
C THR A 405 1.56 20.02 20.53
N LYS A 406 0.43 20.74 20.48
CA LYS A 406 -0.02 21.49 19.29
C LYS A 406 0.45 22.95 19.35
N CYS A 407 1.63 23.20 19.91
CA CYS A 407 2.21 24.53 20.04
C CYS A 407 2.71 25.00 18.67
N GLN A 408 2.26 26.16 18.20
CA GLN A 408 2.61 26.65 16.89
C GLN A 408 4.02 27.24 16.87
N SER A 409 4.45 27.91 17.94
CA SER A 409 5.84 28.40 18.07
C SER A 409 6.87 27.26 18.08
N CYS A 410 6.60 26.14 18.78
CA CYS A 410 7.46 24.95 18.68
C CYS A 410 7.51 24.40 17.25
N LEU A 411 6.38 24.38 16.55
CA LEU A 411 6.34 23.89 15.18
C LEU A 411 7.17 24.78 14.25
N LEU A 412 7.06 26.11 14.38
CA LEU A 412 7.84 27.07 13.58
C LEU A 412 9.34 26.93 13.81
N PHE A 413 9.79 26.66 15.04
CA PHE A 413 11.20 26.38 15.31
C PHE A 413 11.70 25.11 14.61
N LEU A 414 10.86 24.08 14.55
CA LEU A 414 11.20 22.78 13.97
C LEU A 414 11.05 22.70 12.45
N THR A 415 10.43 23.69 11.81
CA THR A 415 10.11 23.64 10.39
C THR A 415 10.53 24.86 9.62
N GLU A 416 10.97 24.67 8.37
CA GLU A 416 11.22 25.75 7.44
C GLU A 416 9.99 26.06 6.58
N ASN A 417 9.66 27.35 6.42
CA ASN A 417 8.63 27.81 5.49
C ASN A 417 9.18 27.83 4.07
N LYS A 418 9.13 26.70 3.37
CA LYS A 418 9.58 26.57 1.98
C LYS A 418 8.44 26.54 0.96
N GLU A 419 7.31 27.20 1.24
CA GLU A 419 6.14 27.14 0.37
C GLU A 419 6.30 27.83 -1.00
N MET A 420 7.33 28.67 -1.28
CA MET A 420 7.36 29.41 -2.55
C MET A 420 8.68 29.75 -3.27
N GLU A 421 9.89 29.48 -2.75
CA GLU A 421 11.11 29.89 -3.48
C GLU A 421 12.22 28.84 -3.39
N ILE A 422 12.27 27.90 -4.34
CA ILE A 422 13.51 27.20 -4.66
C ILE A 422 13.58 27.03 -6.18
N GLU A 423 14.32 27.92 -6.82
CA GLU A 423 14.88 27.70 -8.15
C GLU A 423 15.56 26.33 -8.18
N GLU A 424 15.37 25.55 -9.25
CA GLU A 424 15.89 24.20 -9.39
C GLU A 424 17.38 24.12 -9.01
N PRO A 425 17.73 23.27 -8.04
CA PRO A 425 18.66 22.23 -8.44
C PRO A 425 18.18 20.86 -7.97
N SER A 426 18.45 19.86 -8.81
CA SER A 426 18.42 18.43 -8.51
C SER A 426 19.24 18.01 -7.26
N ASP A 427 19.85 18.95 -6.53
CA ASP A 427 20.78 18.78 -5.42
C ASP A 427 20.21 19.12 -4.02
N SER A 428 18.92 19.43 -3.88
CA SER A 428 18.36 19.69 -2.55
C SER A 428 18.26 18.42 -1.68
N GLU A 429 18.57 18.55 -0.38
CA GLU A 429 18.34 17.52 0.65
C GLU A 429 16.84 17.23 0.88
N TYR A 430 15.97 18.16 0.49
CA TYR A 430 14.51 18.06 0.59
C TYR A 430 13.85 17.38 -0.61
N ARG A 431 14.61 16.90 -1.62
CA ARG A 431 14.06 16.42 -2.89
C ARG A 431 12.99 15.32 -2.73
N LEU A 432 13.19 14.40 -1.79
CA LEU A 432 12.21 13.34 -1.54
C LEU A 432 10.90 13.90 -0.96
N ILE A 433 10.98 14.90 -0.07
CA ILE A 433 9.81 15.62 0.45
C ILE A 433 9.12 16.38 -0.67
N GLN A 434 9.86 17.11 -1.50
CA GLN A 434 9.33 17.86 -2.65
C GLN A 434 8.49 17.00 -3.59
N ILE A 435 8.95 15.77 -3.89
CA ILE A 435 8.25 14.88 -4.84
C ILE A 435 6.96 14.31 -4.22
N ILE A 436 6.95 14.05 -2.90
CA ILE A 436 5.84 13.36 -2.23
C ILE A 436 4.82 14.35 -1.63
N ASP A 437 5.27 15.55 -1.25
CA ASP A 437 4.44 16.49 -0.52
C ASP A 437 3.26 17.00 -1.35
N ARG A 438 2.13 17.15 -0.65
CA ARG A 438 0.87 17.71 -1.16
C ARG A 438 0.43 18.91 -0.31
N GLY A 439 1.39 19.59 0.30
CA GLY A 439 1.18 20.70 1.25
C GLY A 439 0.76 20.23 2.64
N SER A 440 1.15 19.02 3.07
CA SER A 440 0.85 18.53 4.44
C SER A 440 2.03 17.92 5.17
N LEU A 441 3.09 17.54 4.44
CA LEU A 441 4.32 17.08 5.05
C LEU A 441 4.99 18.25 5.78
N LYS A 442 5.73 17.90 6.83
CA LYS A 442 6.51 18.86 7.60
C LYS A 442 7.92 18.91 7.02
N TRP A 443 8.35 20.11 6.69
CA TRP A 443 9.68 20.41 6.18
C TRP A 443 10.57 20.72 7.38
N PRO A 444 11.46 19.81 7.81
CA PRO A 444 12.27 20.02 9.00
C PRO A 444 13.26 21.18 8.79
N SER A 445 13.67 21.86 9.87
CA SER A 445 14.77 22.82 9.83
C SER A 445 16.14 22.14 9.72
N SER A 446 17.15 22.88 9.27
CA SER A 446 18.54 22.40 9.22
C SER A 446 19.01 21.78 10.54
N ASP A 447 18.68 22.41 11.67
CA ASP A 447 19.09 21.92 13.00
C ASP A 447 18.49 20.54 13.32
N VAL A 448 17.24 20.30 12.91
CA VAL A 448 16.58 19.00 13.08
C VAL A 448 17.22 17.94 12.19
N ILE A 449 17.59 18.31 10.97
CA ILE A 449 18.29 17.41 10.03
C ILE A 449 19.66 17.04 10.60
N ASP A 450 20.44 18.01 11.08
CA ASP A 450 21.76 17.79 11.67
C ASP A 450 21.69 16.86 12.89
N ALA A 451 20.74 17.10 13.80
CA ALA A 451 20.52 16.22 14.96
C ALA A 451 20.23 14.76 14.55
N ILE A 452 19.45 14.57 13.49
CA ILE A 452 19.12 13.23 12.96
C ILE A 452 20.27 12.60 12.19
N ILE A 453 21.08 13.40 11.49
CA ILE A 453 22.34 12.96 10.89
C ILE A 453 23.30 12.45 11.96
N THR A 454 23.47 13.20 13.06
CA THR A 454 24.31 12.79 14.19
C THR A 454 23.83 11.48 14.79
N LEU A 455 22.52 11.33 15.02
CA LEU A 455 21.91 10.07 15.48
C LEU A 455 22.20 8.91 14.51
N TRP A 456 22.06 9.15 13.21
CA TRP A 456 22.32 8.14 12.19
C TRP A 456 23.81 7.74 12.15
N LYS A 457 24.74 8.70 12.22
CA LYS A 457 26.19 8.42 12.30
C LYS A 457 26.53 7.59 13.53
N VAL A 458 25.99 7.96 14.70
CA VAL A 458 26.13 7.18 15.95
C VAL A 458 25.63 5.75 15.75
N PHE A 459 24.44 5.58 15.17
CA PHE A 459 23.89 4.25 14.88
C PHE A 459 24.80 3.44 13.95
N SER A 460 25.29 4.05 12.87
CA SER A 460 26.18 3.42 11.90
C SER A 460 27.55 3.06 12.49
N SER A 461 28.08 3.85 13.43
CA SER A 461 29.29 3.50 14.18
C SER A 461 29.09 2.24 15.03
N ILE A 462 27.96 2.16 15.75
CA ILE A 462 27.61 0.98 16.56
C ILE A 462 27.40 -0.25 15.67
N GLU A 463 26.68 -0.09 14.55
CA GLU A 463 26.41 -1.16 13.59
C GLU A 463 27.69 -1.76 12.98
N SER A 464 28.74 -0.95 12.80
CA SER A 464 30.03 -1.37 12.26
C SER A 464 30.79 -2.33 13.19
N GLN A 465 30.37 -2.48 14.45
CA GLN A 465 31.03 -3.31 15.46
C GLN A 465 30.12 -4.47 15.92
N PRO A 466 30.23 -5.68 15.35
CA PRO A 466 29.25 -6.75 15.56
C PRO A 466 29.07 -7.21 17.02
N SER A 467 30.13 -7.22 17.81
CA SER A 467 30.10 -7.62 19.23
C SER A 467 29.26 -6.65 20.06
N ILE A 468 29.46 -5.35 19.85
CA ILE A 468 28.75 -4.27 20.55
C ILE A 468 27.32 -4.17 20.02
N PHE A 469 27.12 -4.33 18.72
CA PHE A 469 25.80 -4.30 18.09
C PHE A 469 24.86 -5.42 18.60
N ASN A 470 25.38 -6.62 18.89
CA ASN A 470 24.58 -7.70 19.48
C ASN A 470 24.11 -7.37 20.90
N ASN A 471 24.97 -6.75 21.71
CA ASN A 471 24.59 -6.26 23.05
C ASN A 471 23.61 -5.09 22.95
N PHE A 472 23.79 -4.22 21.95
CA PHE A 472 22.91 -3.10 21.68
C PHE A 472 21.48 -3.55 21.36
N ILE A 473 21.30 -4.53 20.45
CA ILE A 473 19.96 -5.03 20.09
C ILE A 473 19.27 -5.71 21.27
N THR A 474 20.01 -6.45 22.09
CA THR A 474 19.43 -7.21 23.22
C THR A 474 19.17 -6.35 24.45
N GLY A 475 19.83 -5.19 24.56
CA GLY A 475 19.65 -4.20 25.61
C GLY A 475 18.65 -3.09 25.26
N PRO A 476 18.62 -2.00 26.06
CA PRO A 476 17.75 -0.85 25.83
C PRO A 476 18.30 0.06 24.71
N SER A 477 18.39 -0.49 23.49
CA SER A 477 18.93 0.14 22.28
C SER A 477 18.51 1.60 22.09
N ARG A 478 17.22 1.90 22.30
CA ARG A 478 16.67 3.25 22.15
C ARG A 478 17.26 4.25 23.14
N SER A 479 17.32 3.92 24.43
CA SER A 479 17.82 4.87 25.44
C SER A 479 19.32 5.12 25.27
N ILE A 480 20.06 4.07 24.89
CA ILE A 480 21.50 4.15 24.59
C ILE A 480 21.76 5.13 23.44
N LEU A 481 21.04 4.99 22.31
CA LEU A 481 21.18 5.92 21.17
C LEU A 481 20.87 7.36 21.55
N ILE A 482 19.76 7.58 22.27
CA ILE A 482 19.34 8.92 22.65
C ILE A 482 20.42 9.55 23.53
N GLN A 483 20.87 8.86 24.58
CA GLN A 483 21.88 9.37 25.51
C GLN A 483 23.20 9.73 24.82
N LEU A 484 23.71 8.83 23.97
CA LEU A 484 24.95 9.05 23.22
C LEU A 484 24.84 10.21 22.23
N THR A 485 23.69 10.33 21.57
CA THR A 485 23.47 11.41 20.61
C THR A 485 23.30 12.74 21.33
N THR A 486 22.55 12.78 22.43
CA THR A 486 22.37 14.01 23.22
C THR A 486 23.67 14.51 23.81
N SER A 487 24.57 13.63 24.26
CA SER A 487 25.88 14.08 24.76
C SER A 487 26.73 14.72 23.66
N LEU A 488 26.70 14.18 22.44
CA LEU A 488 27.44 14.77 21.31
C LEU A 488 26.84 16.09 20.84
N ILE A 489 25.51 16.19 20.80
CA ILE A 489 24.82 17.45 20.49
C ILE A 489 25.09 18.49 21.58
N GLU A 490 25.23 18.07 22.84
CA GLU A 490 25.58 18.97 23.93
C GLU A 490 26.97 19.59 23.75
N ASP A 491 27.93 18.81 23.23
CA ASP A 491 29.29 19.29 22.99
C ASP A 491 29.39 20.18 21.73
N GLU A 492 28.60 19.91 20.68
CA GLU A 492 28.74 20.58 19.38
C GLU A 492 27.72 21.71 19.12
N GLN A 493 26.49 21.58 19.61
CA GLN A 493 25.35 22.45 19.21
C GLN A 493 24.35 22.76 20.36
N ALA A 494 24.77 22.72 21.63
CA ALA A 494 23.87 22.90 22.77
C ALA A 494 23.07 24.21 22.76
N GLU A 495 23.66 25.30 22.24
CA GLU A 495 23.05 26.64 22.29
C GLU A 495 21.72 26.70 21.53
N VAL A 496 21.61 26.00 20.39
CA VAL A 496 20.41 25.97 19.54
C VAL A 496 19.23 25.32 20.28
N TRP A 497 19.50 24.29 21.08
CA TRP A 497 18.48 23.47 21.74
C TRP A 497 18.17 23.91 23.18
N ARG A 498 18.95 24.81 23.77
CA ARG A 498 18.72 25.37 25.13
C ARG A 498 17.75 26.56 25.16
N VAL A 499 16.91 26.69 24.14
CA VAL A 499 15.87 27.73 24.05
C VAL A 499 14.58 27.22 24.68
N MET A 500 13.93 28.08 25.49
CA MET A 500 12.56 27.82 25.96
C MET A 500 11.54 28.41 24.98
N CYS A 501 10.45 27.67 24.74
CA CYS A 501 9.36 28.18 23.94
C CYS A 501 8.54 29.22 24.73
N ASP A 502 8.41 30.43 24.18
CA ASP A 502 7.65 31.51 24.82
C ASP A 502 6.14 31.21 24.95
N GLU A 503 5.56 30.40 24.05
CA GLU A 503 4.12 30.09 24.07
C GLU A 503 3.75 28.99 25.07
N CYS A 504 4.55 27.93 25.16
CA CYS A 504 4.20 26.74 25.94
C CYS A 504 5.19 26.39 27.06
N GLY A 505 6.25 27.18 27.24
CA GLY A 505 7.29 26.96 28.25
C GLY A 505 8.11 25.68 28.06
N THR A 506 7.97 24.99 26.93
CA THR A 506 8.70 23.73 26.67
C THR A 506 10.14 24.05 26.27
N LEU A 507 11.11 23.39 26.90
CA LEU A 507 12.52 23.47 26.53
C LEU A 507 12.77 22.68 25.24
N MET A 508 13.44 23.28 24.25
CA MET A 508 13.70 22.60 22.97
C MET A 508 14.57 21.35 23.12
N TRP A 509 15.34 21.24 24.21
CA TRP A 509 16.05 20.01 24.58
C TRP A 509 15.11 18.82 24.83
N ASP A 510 13.96 19.04 25.46
CA ASP A 510 12.95 17.99 25.69
C ASP A 510 12.26 17.58 24.37
N VAL A 511 12.15 18.54 23.45
CA VAL A 511 11.65 18.31 22.10
C VAL A 511 12.64 17.46 21.32
N LEU A 512 13.94 17.77 21.37
CA LEU A 512 15.01 17.01 20.75
C LEU A 512 14.96 15.53 21.16
N ALA A 513 14.87 15.23 22.45
CA ALA A 513 14.77 13.85 22.94
C ALA A 513 13.60 13.07 22.32
N LYS A 514 12.46 13.73 22.09
CA LYS A 514 11.28 13.14 21.44
C LYS A 514 11.46 12.93 19.93
N LEU A 515 12.13 13.85 19.24
CA LEU A 515 12.51 13.69 17.83
C LEU A 515 13.48 12.53 17.64
N LEU A 516 14.50 12.44 18.49
CA LEU A 516 15.46 11.34 18.50
C LEU A 516 14.79 10.00 18.82
N THR A 517 13.78 9.98 19.69
CA THR A 517 12.97 8.79 19.99
C THR A 517 12.25 8.27 18.75
N ALA A 518 11.55 9.15 18.02
CA ALA A 518 10.82 8.77 16.82
C ALA A 518 11.78 8.20 15.75
N THR A 519 12.92 8.87 15.55
CA THR A 519 13.94 8.47 14.57
C THR A 519 14.63 7.16 14.96
N SER A 520 14.99 6.97 16.23
CA SER A 520 15.59 5.73 16.73
C SER A 520 14.69 4.52 16.48
N ASN A 521 13.38 4.67 16.72
CA ASN A 521 12.42 3.61 16.44
C ASN A 521 12.38 3.23 14.95
N CYS A 522 12.44 4.22 14.06
CA CYS A 522 12.51 3.99 12.62
C CYS A 522 13.78 3.23 12.22
N LEU A 523 14.95 3.69 12.69
CA LEU A 523 16.24 3.07 12.35
C LEU A 523 16.34 1.64 12.87
N ILE A 524 16.05 1.42 14.16
CA ILE A 524 16.07 0.09 14.78
C ILE A 524 15.08 -0.85 14.08
N SER A 525 13.85 -0.40 13.82
CA SER A 525 12.83 -1.21 13.13
C SER A 525 13.29 -1.62 11.73
N ASN A 526 13.89 -0.70 10.96
CA ASN A 526 14.39 -0.98 9.63
C ASN A 526 15.54 -1.99 9.66
N LYS A 527 16.47 -1.84 10.61
CA LYS A 527 17.59 -2.78 10.77
C LYS A 527 17.12 -4.19 11.14
N ILE A 528 16.17 -4.31 12.07
CA ILE A 528 15.56 -5.60 12.44
C ILE A 528 14.87 -6.24 11.22
N LYS A 529 14.13 -5.46 10.44
CA LYS A 529 13.50 -5.95 9.18
C LYS A 529 14.56 -6.44 8.18
N ASN A 530 15.68 -5.73 8.05
CA ASN A 530 16.78 -6.14 7.17
C ASN A 530 17.39 -7.48 7.64
N MET A 531 17.67 -7.62 8.93
CA MET A 531 18.17 -8.89 9.50
C MET A 531 17.18 -10.04 9.27
N ASN A 532 15.90 -9.82 9.54
CA ASN A 532 14.85 -10.81 9.32
C ASN A 532 14.71 -11.22 7.85
N SER A 533 14.98 -10.30 6.91
CA SER A 533 14.94 -10.59 5.47
C SER A 533 16.14 -11.41 4.99
N GLN A 534 17.26 -11.36 5.70
CA GLN A 534 18.49 -12.10 5.39
C GLN A 534 18.56 -13.49 6.03
N LEU A 535 17.70 -13.77 7.01
CA LEU A 535 17.59 -15.12 7.55
C LEU A 535 17.22 -16.06 6.40
N PRO A 536 17.99 -17.13 6.16
CA PRO A 536 17.62 -18.10 5.16
C PRO A 536 16.22 -18.59 5.50
N LEU A 537 15.32 -18.54 4.52
CA LEU A 537 14.09 -19.33 4.58
C LEU A 537 14.57 -20.75 4.83
N LYS A 538 14.48 -21.24 6.08
CA LYS A 538 14.67 -22.66 6.34
C LYS A 538 13.74 -23.34 5.34
N PRO A 539 14.25 -24.14 4.39
CA PRO A 539 13.35 -24.95 3.61
C PRO A 539 12.50 -25.70 4.64
N CYS A 540 11.17 -25.57 4.54
CA CYS A 540 10.31 -26.53 5.19
C CYS A 540 10.91 -27.87 4.78
N VAL A 541 11.44 -28.62 5.74
CA VAL A 541 11.93 -29.98 5.49
C VAL A 541 10.80 -30.64 4.73
N GLU A 542 11.05 -30.91 3.45
CA GLU A 542 10.14 -31.71 2.65
C GLU A 542 10.14 -33.06 3.34
N ASN A 543 9.19 -33.24 4.26
CA ASN A 543 8.72 -34.56 4.60
C ASN A 543 8.13 -35.08 3.31
N THR A 544 8.98 -35.72 2.51
CA THR A 544 8.64 -36.58 1.38
C THR A 544 7.84 -37.77 1.92
N ARG A 545 6.63 -37.51 2.43
CA ARG A 545 5.58 -38.51 2.45
C ARG A 545 5.19 -38.71 1.00
N LYS A 546 5.94 -39.58 0.32
CA LYS A 546 5.50 -40.22 -0.92
C LYS A 546 4.06 -40.66 -0.70
N LEU A 547 3.10 -39.98 -1.33
CA LEU A 547 1.74 -40.47 -1.47
C LEU A 547 1.84 -41.78 -2.23
N LYS A 548 1.79 -42.91 -1.50
CA LYS A 548 1.57 -44.21 -2.12
C LYS A 548 0.23 -44.13 -2.81
N LYS A 549 0.23 -44.17 -4.15
CA LYS A 549 -0.98 -44.42 -4.94
C LYS A 549 -1.56 -45.73 -4.42
N LEU A 550 -2.71 -45.67 -3.76
CA LEU A 550 -3.53 -46.85 -3.54
C LEU A 550 -3.99 -47.32 -4.93
N LYS A 551 -3.54 -48.50 -5.34
CA LYS A 551 -4.11 -49.18 -6.49
C LYS A 551 -5.54 -49.60 -6.10
N PRO A 552 -6.53 -49.45 -7.00
CA PRO A 552 -7.86 -49.98 -6.76
C PRO A 552 -7.79 -51.51 -6.73
N ASN A 553 -8.37 -52.10 -5.67
CA ASN A 553 -8.82 -53.49 -5.67
C ASN A 553 -10.26 -53.55 -6.14
#